data_AF-A0A1I4DMB7-F1
#
_entry.id   AF-A0A1I4DMB7-F1
#
_cell.length_a   1.000
_cell.length_b   1.000
_cell.length_c   1.000
_cell.angle_alpha   90.00
_cell.angle_beta   90.00
_cell.angle_gamma   90.00
#
_symmetry.space_group_name_H-M   'P 1'
#
loop_
_entity.id
_entity.type
_entity.pdbx_description
1 polymer ?
#
loop_
_entity_poly.entity_id
_entity_poly.type
_entity_poly.pdbx_seq_one_letter_code
_entity_poly.pdbx_strand_id
1 'polypeptide(L)'
;MTRTRASRLLIVLAIAIMTTVTAVPAGAVPGRADEAVDYREWHHPRARPAGTASFDGRTYEYERWTSPVHRPGFGATQLIASWNAQTPPHTWLQVEAQGETNAGAETAWYVLGRWASDDTEFKRTSVDGQDDANAKVDVDTLVTKPGVTLRSYRLRLTLYREPGAQAPTVRSLGAMTSYVPDRFEVPVSPPGRARGVELPVPPYAQNLHKGHFPEYGGGGENWCSPTATEMVVEYWGRRPSEEQLSWIPADYVDRTVDYAARQTYDYSYEGTGNWPFNTAYAAEFGLRGHITRLHSLAELEGYIARGIPVITSLSFRADELDNAGYGTSGHIMVVIGFTENGDVITNDPAANSNANVRTVYKRAQFETVWQRTKRYTADGSVASGSGGIAYLITP
;
A
#
# COMPACT_ATOMS: atom_id res chain seq x y z
N MET A 1 35.71 -49.87 40.85
CA MET A 1 34.67 -50.22 39.84
C MET A 1 33.54 -49.19 39.99
N THR A 2 33.53 -48.09 39.24
CA THR A 2 32.80 -47.91 37.94
C THR A 2 31.29 -48.18 38.08
N ARG A 3 30.34 -47.31 37.73
CA ARG A 3 30.35 -46.08 36.89
C ARG A 3 29.06 -45.28 37.16
N THR A 4 29.20 -43.97 37.28
CA THR A 4 28.16 -42.94 37.25
C THR A 4 27.65 -42.77 35.81
N ARG A 5 26.33 -42.71 35.59
CA ARG A 5 25.73 -42.37 34.29
C ARG A 5 25.53 -40.85 34.20
N ALA A 6 26.27 -40.22 33.29
CA ALA A 6 26.07 -38.83 32.88
C ALA A 6 25.09 -38.79 31.70
N SER A 7 23.99 -38.06 31.85
CA SER A 7 23.06 -37.74 30.77
C SER A 7 23.61 -36.55 29.98
N ARG A 8 23.97 -36.77 28.71
CA ARG A 8 24.41 -35.72 27.78
C ARG A 8 23.20 -34.99 27.24
N LEU A 9 23.07 -33.71 27.56
CA LEU A 9 22.14 -32.78 26.93
C LEU A 9 22.73 -32.37 25.56
N LEU A 10 22.10 -32.79 24.46
CA LEU A 10 22.42 -32.29 23.12
C LEU A 10 21.75 -30.92 22.95
N ILE A 11 22.54 -29.86 22.89
CA ILE A 11 22.11 -28.54 22.42
C ILE A 11 22.18 -28.59 20.88
N VAL A 12 21.02 -28.62 20.23
CA VAL A 12 20.92 -28.44 18.78
C VAL A 12 20.86 -26.94 18.51
N LEU A 13 21.97 -26.38 18.06
CA LEU A 13 22.06 -24.99 17.60
C LEU A 13 21.39 -24.91 16.22
N ALA A 14 20.13 -24.46 16.17
CA ALA A 14 19.44 -24.16 14.93
C ALA A 14 20.00 -22.85 14.34
N ILE A 15 20.86 -22.96 13.33
CA ILE A 15 21.34 -21.82 12.55
C ILE A 15 20.20 -21.42 11.60
N ALA A 16 19.49 -20.35 11.94
CA ALA A 16 18.54 -19.70 11.04
C ALA A 16 19.32 -18.98 9.94
N ILE A 17 19.40 -19.58 8.76
CA ILE A 17 19.93 -18.92 7.58
C ILE A 17 18.85 -17.96 7.08
N MET A 18 18.92 -16.69 7.53
CA MET A 18 18.17 -15.60 6.89
C MET A 18 18.79 -15.36 5.51
N THR A 19 18.26 -16.03 4.49
CA THR A 19 18.48 -15.62 3.10
C THR A 19 17.81 -14.26 2.91
N THR A 20 18.62 -13.22 2.73
CA THR A 20 18.18 -11.92 2.23
C THR A 20 17.62 -12.11 0.82
N VAL A 21 16.29 -12.22 0.71
CA VAL A 21 15.61 -12.18 -0.58
C VAL A 21 15.56 -10.71 -1.00
N THR A 22 16.58 -10.24 -1.72
CA THR A 22 16.42 -9.01 -2.51
C THR A 22 15.38 -9.31 -3.58
N ALA A 23 14.16 -8.80 -3.44
CA ALA A 23 13.15 -8.89 -4.47
C ALA A 23 13.69 -8.20 -5.73
N VAL A 24 14.18 -8.99 -6.68
CA VAL A 24 14.42 -8.53 -8.05
C VAL A 24 13.04 -8.18 -8.61
N PRO A 25 12.81 -6.97 -9.14
CA PRO A 25 11.54 -6.62 -9.75
C PRO A 25 11.19 -7.72 -10.76
N ALA A 26 9.93 -8.20 -10.70
CA ALA A 26 9.48 -9.21 -11.63
C ALA A 26 9.81 -8.73 -13.06
N GLY A 27 10.56 -9.53 -13.82
CA GLY A 27 10.94 -9.17 -15.18
C GLY A 27 9.70 -8.72 -15.95
N ALA A 28 9.78 -7.51 -16.52
CA ALA A 28 8.68 -6.86 -17.20
C ALA A 28 8.11 -7.81 -18.28
N VAL A 29 6.93 -8.35 -18.02
CA VAL A 29 6.07 -8.78 -19.13
C VAL A 29 5.81 -7.50 -19.92
N PRO A 30 6.00 -7.47 -21.25
CA PRO A 30 5.73 -6.24 -22.01
C PRO A 30 4.30 -5.81 -21.70
N GLY A 31 4.17 -4.61 -21.14
CA GLY A 31 2.87 -3.98 -20.91
C GLY A 31 2.10 -3.85 -22.22
N ARG A 32 0.80 -3.52 -22.14
CA ARG A 32 0.05 -3.18 -23.35
C ARG A 32 0.76 -2.04 -24.07
N ALA A 33 0.79 -2.08 -25.40
CA ALA A 33 1.59 -1.16 -26.22
C ALA A 33 1.25 0.33 -26.01
N ASP A 34 0.14 0.63 -25.34
CA ASP A 34 -0.43 1.95 -25.07
C ASP A 34 -0.40 2.36 -23.59
N GLU A 35 0.13 1.54 -22.69
CA GLU A 35 0.31 1.89 -21.27
C GLU A 35 1.77 1.78 -20.82
N ALA A 36 2.13 2.54 -19.80
CA ALA A 36 3.46 2.49 -19.21
C ALA A 36 3.38 2.70 -17.70
N VAL A 37 4.19 1.93 -16.98
CA VAL A 37 4.35 2.02 -15.52
C VAL A 37 5.84 1.99 -15.22
N ASP A 38 6.28 2.85 -14.31
CA ASP A 38 7.64 2.85 -13.78
C ASP A 38 7.59 3.04 -12.27
N TYR A 39 8.48 2.36 -11.55
CA TYR A 39 8.68 2.58 -10.12
C TYR A 39 10.14 2.87 -9.85
N ARG A 40 10.40 4.01 -9.21
CA ARG A 40 11.75 4.42 -8.81
C ARG A 40 11.81 4.62 -7.30
N GLU A 41 12.81 4.00 -6.69
CA GLU A 41 13.09 4.13 -5.26
C GLU A 41 14.51 4.64 -5.00
N TRP A 42 14.64 5.44 -3.95
CA TRP A 42 15.90 5.90 -3.39
C TRP A 42 16.04 5.39 -1.96
N HIS A 43 17.13 4.67 -1.70
CA HIS A 43 17.42 4.12 -0.38
C HIS A 43 18.20 5.11 0.47
N HIS A 44 17.88 5.13 1.77
CA HIS A 44 18.55 5.95 2.79
C HIS A 44 18.72 7.43 2.37
N PRO A 45 17.64 8.13 2.00
CA PRO A 45 17.72 9.55 1.65
C PRO A 45 18.31 10.33 2.83
N ARG A 46 19.39 11.07 2.57
CA ARG A 46 20.09 11.84 3.61
C ARG A 46 19.60 13.27 3.63
N ALA A 47 18.65 13.54 4.52
CA ALA A 47 18.19 14.90 4.77
C ALA A 47 19.30 15.75 5.42
N ARG A 48 19.18 17.06 5.25
CA ARG A 48 20.10 18.06 5.80
C ARG A 48 19.30 19.11 6.56
N PRO A 49 19.81 19.61 7.71
CA PRO A 49 19.20 20.72 8.42
C PRO A 49 18.88 21.87 7.47
N ALA A 50 17.64 22.32 7.50
CA ALA A 50 17.14 23.32 6.56
C ALA A 50 16.42 24.49 7.25
N GLY A 51 16.02 24.34 8.51
CA GLY A 51 15.53 25.45 9.31
C GLY A 51 14.61 25.03 10.45
N THR A 52 13.82 25.98 10.93
CA THR A 52 12.73 25.78 11.88
C THR A 52 11.40 26.17 11.25
N ALA A 53 10.33 25.51 11.66
CA ALA A 53 8.98 25.79 11.21
C ALA A 53 8.01 25.74 12.39
N SER A 54 6.95 26.54 12.34
CA SER A 54 5.81 26.41 13.25
C SER A 54 4.69 25.65 12.55
N PHE A 55 4.19 24.59 13.18
CA PHE A 55 3.06 23.81 12.70
C PHE A 55 2.11 23.53 13.86
N ASP A 56 0.85 23.93 13.72
CA ASP A 56 -0.19 23.81 14.74
C ASP A 56 0.24 24.30 16.14
N GLY A 57 0.87 25.48 16.18
CA GLY A 57 1.34 26.10 17.43
C GLY A 57 2.62 25.50 18.02
N ARG A 58 3.17 24.44 17.42
CA ARG A 58 4.42 23.79 17.86
C ARG A 58 5.59 24.17 16.96
N THR A 59 6.78 24.24 17.55
CA THR A 59 8.02 24.54 16.82
C THR A 59 8.74 23.25 16.49
N TYR A 60 9.12 23.09 15.23
CA TYR A 60 9.90 21.97 14.72
C TYR A 60 11.22 22.46 14.14
N GLU A 61 12.31 21.76 14.42
CA GLU A 61 13.46 21.74 13.54
C GLU A 61 13.15 20.82 12.36
N TYR A 62 13.57 21.20 11.16
CA TYR A 62 13.38 20.34 10.00
C TYR A 62 14.63 20.15 9.16
N GLU A 63 14.73 18.93 8.65
CA GLU A 63 15.72 18.52 7.66
C GLU A 63 15.04 18.24 6.32
N ARG A 64 15.75 18.47 5.23
CA ARG A 64 15.20 18.28 3.87
C ARG A 64 16.14 17.48 2.99
N TRP A 65 15.55 16.60 2.19
CA TRP A 65 16.19 15.89 1.10
C TRP A 65 15.36 16.05 -0.17
N THR A 66 16.01 16.23 -1.31
CA THR A 66 15.37 16.25 -2.64
C THR A 66 16.06 15.21 -3.52
N SER A 67 15.27 14.38 -4.21
CA SER A 67 15.80 13.38 -5.11
C SER A 67 16.50 14.01 -6.32
N PRO A 68 17.44 13.29 -6.97
CA PRO A 68 17.76 13.57 -8.37
C PRO A 68 16.48 13.57 -9.23
N VAL A 69 16.54 14.27 -10.37
CA VAL A 69 15.48 14.21 -11.38
C VAL A 69 15.39 12.78 -11.90
N HIS A 70 14.19 12.20 -11.87
CA HIS A 70 13.89 10.92 -12.51
C HIS A 70 13.09 11.13 -13.79
N ARG A 71 13.42 10.35 -14.83
CA ARG A 71 12.72 10.36 -16.12
C ARG A 71 12.19 8.95 -16.38
N PRO A 72 10.87 8.72 -16.27
CA PRO A 72 10.31 7.38 -16.44
C PRO A 72 10.35 6.88 -17.89
N GLY A 73 10.66 7.76 -18.85
CA GLY A 73 10.78 7.41 -20.27
C GLY A 73 9.48 7.57 -21.07
N PHE A 74 8.40 8.00 -20.42
CA PHE A 74 7.10 8.31 -21.01
C PHE A 74 6.50 9.55 -20.33
N GLY A 75 5.40 10.07 -20.87
CA GLY A 75 4.65 11.15 -20.25
C GLY A 75 3.69 10.61 -19.18
N ALA A 76 4.08 10.63 -17.91
CA ALA A 76 3.23 10.13 -16.82
C ALA A 76 2.02 11.03 -16.58
N THR A 77 0.86 10.43 -16.32
CA THR A 77 -0.38 11.15 -15.95
C THR A 77 -0.73 10.99 -14.48
N GLN A 78 -0.14 10.00 -13.80
CA GLN A 78 -0.29 9.79 -12.37
C GLN A 78 1.04 9.50 -11.69
N LEU A 79 1.16 9.93 -10.44
CA LEU A 79 2.27 9.62 -9.55
C LEU A 79 1.75 9.31 -8.15
N ILE A 80 2.22 8.22 -7.55
CA ILE A 80 1.96 7.85 -6.15
C ILE A 80 3.29 7.63 -5.46
N ALA A 81 3.53 8.37 -4.37
CA ALA A 81 4.73 8.18 -3.57
C ALA A 81 4.54 7.10 -2.50
N SER A 82 5.62 6.42 -2.13
CA SER A 82 5.65 5.47 -1.02
C SER A 82 6.92 5.68 -0.21
N TRP A 83 6.83 5.59 1.10
CA TRP A 83 7.94 5.77 2.01
C TRP A 83 7.99 4.65 3.04
N ASN A 84 9.21 4.29 3.43
CA ASN A 84 9.47 3.32 4.48
C ASN A 84 10.25 4.05 5.58
N ALA A 85 9.56 4.43 6.65
CA ALA A 85 10.10 5.31 7.68
C ALA A 85 9.60 4.92 9.07
N GLN A 86 10.33 5.36 10.09
CA GLN A 86 9.89 5.35 11.48
C GLN A 86 9.98 6.79 12.01
N THR A 87 8.90 7.25 12.63
CA THR A 87 8.85 8.57 13.26
C THR A 87 8.69 8.36 14.77
N PRO A 88 9.74 8.58 15.57
CA PRO A 88 9.62 8.61 17.03
C PRO A 88 8.57 9.65 17.50
N PRO A 89 8.13 9.60 18.77
CA PRO A 89 7.25 10.63 19.33
C PRO A 89 7.78 12.04 19.08
N HIS A 90 6.87 13.01 18.91
CA HIS A 90 7.19 14.42 18.60
C HIS A 90 7.88 14.63 17.24
N THR A 91 7.71 13.68 16.31
CA THR A 91 8.22 13.79 14.95
C THR A 91 7.20 13.39 13.91
N TRP A 92 7.38 13.89 12.70
CA TRP A 92 6.58 13.53 11.53
C TRP A 92 7.38 13.85 10.26
N LEU A 93 6.89 13.38 9.12
CA LEU A 93 7.50 13.67 7.82
C LEU A 93 6.47 14.19 6.82
N GLN A 94 6.95 14.93 5.83
CA GLN A 94 6.18 15.35 4.65
C GLN A 94 6.86 14.84 3.39
N VAL A 95 6.06 14.24 2.51
CA VAL A 95 6.48 13.82 1.17
C VAL A 95 5.82 14.72 0.13
N GLU A 96 6.62 15.20 -0.81
CA GLU A 96 6.18 16.10 -1.87
C GLU A 96 6.73 15.67 -3.22
N ALA A 97 6.02 16.02 -4.30
CA ALA A 97 6.47 15.82 -5.68
C ALA A 97 6.39 17.11 -6.49
N GLN A 98 7.33 17.27 -7.41
CA GLN A 98 7.32 18.30 -8.45
C GLN A 98 7.67 17.63 -9.78
N GLY A 99 6.97 18.00 -10.85
CA GLY A 99 7.20 17.48 -12.19
C GLY A 99 7.64 18.54 -13.19
N GLU A 100 8.24 18.10 -14.29
CA GLU A 100 8.38 18.89 -15.52
C GLU A 100 7.35 18.38 -16.52
N THR A 101 6.48 19.26 -17.01
CA THR A 101 5.39 18.93 -17.92
C THR A 101 5.86 18.66 -19.35
N ASN A 102 4.99 18.12 -20.20
CA ASN A 102 5.21 17.99 -21.64
C ASN A 102 5.41 19.33 -22.36
N ALA A 103 4.99 20.45 -21.77
CA ALA A 103 5.27 21.79 -22.27
C ALA A 103 6.64 22.34 -21.81
N GLY A 104 7.37 21.61 -20.96
CA GLY A 104 8.65 22.03 -20.38
C GLY A 104 8.51 22.95 -19.15
N ALA A 105 7.29 23.18 -18.65
CA ALA A 105 7.06 23.94 -17.43
C ALA A 105 7.25 23.06 -16.18
N GLU A 106 7.93 23.58 -15.15
CA GLU A 106 7.94 22.96 -13.82
C GLU A 106 6.60 23.23 -13.11
N THR A 107 6.06 22.19 -12.47
CA THR A 107 4.84 22.32 -11.65
C THR A 107 5.15 22.96 -10.29
N ALA A 108 4.11 23.26 -9.52
CA ALA A 108 4.26 23.45 -8.08
C ALA A 108 4.80 22.18 -7.39
N TRP A 109 5.21 22.32 -6.13
CA TRP A 109 5.40 21.18 -5.24
C TRP A 109 4.05 20.79 -4.65
N TYR A 110 3.64 19.54 -4.86
CA TYR A 110 2.42 18.99 -4.29
C TYR A 110 2.78 18.11 -3.09
N VAL A 111 2.07 18.28 -1.98
CA VAL A 111 2.18 17.43 -0.78
C VAL A 111 1.39 16.15 -1.01
N LEU A 112 2.07 15.01 -0.98
CA LEU A 112 1.47 13.69 -1.20
C LEU A 112 1.11 12.98 0.11
N GLY A 113 1.60 13.49 1.23
CA GLY A 113 1.24 12.98 2.55
C GLY A 113 2.07 13.60 3.66
N ARG A 114 1.43 13.76 4.82
CA ARG A 114 2.09 14.03 6.10
C ARG A 114 1.92 12.81 7.00
N TRP A 115 3.02 12.23 7.42
CA TRP A 115 3.03 10.94 8.08
C TRP A 115 3.70 11.01 9.45
N ALA A 116 3.03 10.40 10.42
CA ALA A 116 3.58 9.99 11.69
C ALA A 116 3.13 8.54 11.95
N SER A 117 3.98 7.79 12.62
CA SER A 117 3.79 6.38 12.96
C SER A 117 2.69 6.20 14.01
N ASP A 118 2.63 7.09 14.99
CA ASP A 118 1.48 7.24 15.88
C ASP A 118 0.71 8.52 15.56
N ASP A 119 -0.49 8.64 16.14
CA ASP A 119 -1.38 9.80 15.97
C ASP A 119 -1.57 10.62 17.25
N THR A 120 -0.72 10.45 18.26
CA THR A 120 -0.88 11.09 19.58
C THR A 120 -0.50 12.57 19.54
N GLU A 121 0.65 12.87 18.93
CA GLU A 121 1.21 14.23 18.86
C GLU A 121 0.96 14.88 17.49
N PHE A 122 0.81 14.06 16.44
CA PHE A 122 0.57 14.52 15.09
C PHE A 122 -0.43 13.61 14.38
N LYS A 123 -1.54 14.19 13.94
CA LYS A 123 -2.56 13.48 13.15
C LYS A 123 -2.10 13.34 11.70
N ARG A 124 -1.62 12.15 11.32
CA ARG A 124 -1.22 11.83 9.94
C ARG A 124 -2.37 12.15 8.95
N THR A 125 -2.03 12.74 7.81
CA THR A 125 -3.04 13.39 6.98
C THR A 125 -2.58 13.57 5.53
N SER A 126 -3.49 13.40 4.59
CA SER A 126 -3.40 14.00 3.26
C SER A 126 -3.60 15.53 3.34
N VAL A 127 -3.43 16.23 2.22
CA VAL A 127 -3.61 17.68 2.13
C VAL A 127 -4.58 17.99 0.99
N ASP A 128 -5.78 18.44 1.36
CA ASP A 128 -6.85 18.76 0.42
C ASP A 128 -6.64 20.06 -0.35
N GLY A 129 -7.39 20.21 -1.45
CA GLY A 129 -7.50 21.46 -2.21
C GLY A 129 -6.31 21.78 -3.11
N GLN A 130 -5.37 20.85 -3.28
CA GLN A 130 -4.25 21.01 -4.20
C GLN A 130 -4.72 20.76 -5.64
N ASP A 131 -5.04 21.82 -6.36
CA ASP A 131 -5.50 21.77 -7.75
C ASP A 131 -5.03 23.03 -8.50
N ASP A 132 -4.26 22.84 -9.58
CA ASP A 132 -3.82 23.91 -10.46
C ASP A 132 -3.94 23.54 -11.96
N ALA A 133 -3.40 24.38 -12.84
CA ALA A 133 -3.48 24.19 -14.29
C ALA A 133 -2.75 22.92 -14.79
N ASN A 134 -1.81 22.37 -14.01
CA ASN A 134 -1.00 21.22 -14.40
C ASN A 134 -1.51 19.91 -13.79
N ALA A 135 -1.88 19.93 -12.51
CA ALA A 135 -2.26 18.72 -11.78
C ALA A 135 -3.14 19.01 -10.55
N LYS A 136 -3.71 17.95 -9.99
CA LYS A 136 -4.34 17.94 -8.67
C LYS A 136 -3.82 16.77 -7.84
N VAL A 137 -3.90 16.86 -6.52
CA VAL A 137 -3.73 15.69 -5.63
C VAL A 137 -5.10 15.15 -5.24
N ASP A 138 -5.32 13.88 -5.51
CA ASP A 138 -6.53 13.12 -5.15
C ASP A 138 -6.16 12.17 -4.02
N VAL A 139 -6.28 12.67 -2.77
CA VAL A 139 -5.84 12.04 -1.51
C VAL A 139 -4.35 11.70 -1.49
N ASP A 140 -3.94 10.63 -2.19
CA ASP A 140 -2.58 10.09 -2.24
C ASP A 140 -1.96 10.09 -3.65
N THR A 141 -2.76 10.43 -4.67
CA THR A 141 -2.36 10.35 -6.08
C THR A 141 -2.26 11.73 -6.69
N LEU A 142 -1.09 12.10 -7.20
CA LEU A 142 -0.93 13.26 -8.07
C LEU A 142 -1.47 12.89 -9.46
N VAL A 143 -2.52 13.57 -9.92
CA VAL A 143 -3.18 13.35 -11.21
C VAL A 143 -3.00 14.59 -12.09
N THR A 144 -2.42 14.43 -13.27
CA THR A 144 -2.26 15.54 -14.22
C THR A 144 -3.60 15.95 -14.84
N LYS A 145 -3.70 17.21 -15.24
CA LYS A 145 -4.86 17.73 -15.99
C LYS A 145 -4.90 17.14 -17.41
N PRO A 146 -6.08 17.12 -18.07
CA PRO A 146 -6.18 16.67 -19.46
C PRO A 146 -5.18 17.37 -20.38
N GLY A 147 -4.44 16.59 -21.16
CA GLY A 147 -3.40 17.10 -22.08
C GLY A 147 -2.04 17.41 -21.42
N VAL A 148 -1.95 17.35 -20.09
CA VAL A 148 -0.69 17.49 -19.34
C VAL A 148 -0.13 16.12 -19.02
N THR A 149 1.16 15.94 -19.25
CA THR A 149 1.91 14.77 -18.77
C THR A 149 3.23 15.21 -18.15
N LEU A 150 3.75 14.42 -17.20
CA LEU A 150 5.05 14.64 -16.58
C LEU A 150 6.13 13.89 -17.33
N ARG A 151 7.12 14.59 -17.87
CA ARG A 151 8.32 14.02 -18.52
C ARG A 151 9.39 13.62 -17.52
N SER A 152 9.40 14.28 -16.37
CA SER A 152 10.31 14.00 -15.27
C SER A 152 9.69 14.45 -13.95
N TYR A 153 10.22 13.95 -12.83
CA TYR A 153 9.84 14.41 -11.51
C TYR A 153 11.00 14.40 -10.52
N ARG A 154 10.80 15.09 -9.40
CA ARG A 154 11.60 14.99 -8.18
C ARG A 154 10.67 14.70 -7.00
N LEU A 155 11.17 13.95 -6.03
CA LEU A 155 10.55 13.85 -4.71
C LEU A 155 11.30 14.74 -3.72
N ARG A 156 10.58 15.29 -2.76
CA ARG A 156 11.14 15.99 -1.60
C ARG A 156 10.61 15.37 -0.33
N LEU A 157 11.53 15.08 0.58
CA LEU A 157 11.28 14.60 1.92
C LEU A 157 11.66 15.72 2.88
N THR A 158 10.72 16.10 3.76
CA THR A 158 11.01 16.99 4.88
C THR A 158 10.72 16.23 6.17
N LEU A 159 11.71 16.16 7.07
CA LEU A 159 11.62 15.49 8.36
C LEU A 159 11.50 16.55 9.44
N TYR A 160 10.44 16.51 10.23
CA TYR A 160 10.17 17.45 11.30
C TYR A 160 10.36 16.78 12.66
N ARG A 161 11.06 17.47 13.56
CA ARG A 161 11.22 17.03 14.96
C ARG A 161 11.10 18.22 15.89
N GLU A 162 10.42 18.07 17.02
CA GLU A 162 10.50 19.08 18.07
C GLU A 162 11.95 19.17 18.61
N PRO A 163 12.43 20.34 19.06
CA PRO A 163 13.76 20.48 19.63
C PRO A 163 14.02 19.47 20.76
N GLY A 164 15.11 18.69 20.65
CA GLY A 164 15.48 17.65 21.62
C GLY A 164 14.86 16.27 21.37
N ALA A 165 13.93 16.13 20.43
CA ALA A 165 13.38 14.84 20.03
C ALA A 165 14.38 14.01 19.20
N GLN A 166 14.22 12.68 19.24
CA GLN A 166 14.97 11.76 18.39
C GLN A 166 14.57 11.98 16.92
N ALA A 167 15.55 11.97 16.00
CA ALA A 167 15.25 12.19 14.57
C ALA A 167 14.46 11.01 13.94
N PRO A 168 13.55 11.27 12.99
CA PRO A 168 12.97 10.23 12.15
C PRO A 168 14.03 9.45 11.37
N THR A 169 13.77 8.17 11.10
CA THR A 169 14.59 7.36 10.22
C THR A 169 13.84 7.02 8.94
N VAL A 170 14.47 7.21 7.78
CA VAL A 170 13.89 6.85 6.48
C VAL A 170 14.78 5.84 5.78
N ARG A 171 14.21 4.66 5.53
CA ARG A 171 14.87 3.53 4.89
C ARG A 171 14.79 3.65 3.37
N SER A 172 13.64 4.08 2.86
CA SER A 172 13.47 4.43 1.46
C SER A 172 12.33 5.41 1.22
N LEU A 173 12.42 6.10 0.08
CA LEU A 173 11.36 6.91 -0.52
C LEU A 173 11.36 6.61 -2.02
N GLY A 174 10.19 6.37 -2.59
CA GLY A 174 10.04 6.09 -4.01
C GLY A 174 8.69 6.57 -4.54
N ALA A 175 8.51 6.44 -5.86
CA ALA A 175 7.22 6.71 -6.48
C ALA A 175 6.97 5.78 -7.67
N MET A 176 5.72 5.35 -7.78
CA MET A 176 5.17 4.84 -9.03
C MET A 176 4.74 6.01 -9.89
N THR A 177 5.06 5.95 -11.18
CA THR A 177 4.48 6.80 -12.21
C THR A 177 3.82 5.95 -13.27
N SER A 178 2.72 6.44 -13.82
CA SER A 178 1.99 5.68 -14.85
C SER A 178 1.35 6.56 -15.90
N TYR A 179 1.24 6.00 -17.10
CA TYR A 179 0.34 6.41 -18.16
C TYR A 179 -0.55 5.21 -18.48
N VAL A 180 -1.82 5.26 -18.06
CA VAL A 180 -2.78 4.17 -18.30
C VAL A 180 -4.02 4.78 -18.96
N PRO A 181 -4.30 4.47 -20.23
CA PRO A 181 -5.48 4.99 -20.93
C PRO A 181 -6.80 4.57 -20.28
N ASP A 182 -7.85 5.32 -20.63
CA ASP A 182 -9.23 4.96 -20.29
C ASP A 182 -9.62 3.64 -20.95
N ARG A 183 -10.11 2.70 -20.15
CA ARG A 183 -10.60 1.40 -20.60
C ARG A 183 -11.68 0.88 -19.66
N PHE A 184 -12.71 0.30 -20.25
CA PHE A 184 -13.82 -0.38 -19.55
C PHE A 184 -13.59 -1.88 -19.46
N GLU A 185 -12.94 -2.44 -20.48
CA GLU A 185 -12.63 -3.87 -20.61
C GLU A 185 -11.13 -4.05 -20.80
N VAL A 186 -10.67 -5.27 -20.54
CA VAL A 186 -9.26 -5.61 -20.57
C VAL A 186 -9.04 -7.00 -21.19
N PRO A 187 -8.00 -7.19 -22.03
CA PRO A 187 -7.55 -8.53 -22.38
C PRO A 187 -7.30 -9.38 -21.13
N VAL A 188 -7.94 -10.55 -21.09
CA VAL A 188 -7.73 -11.55 -20.05
C VAL A 188 -6.41 -12.26 -20.33
N SER A 189 -5.49 -12.23 -19.38
CA SER A 189 -4.24 -12.97 -19.47
C SER A 189 -4.50 -14.48 -19.32
N PRO A 190 -3.75 -15.37 -19.99
CA PRO A 190 -3.88 -16.80 -19.76
C PRO A 190 -3.31 -17.18 -18.37
N PRO A 191 -3.85 -18.23 -17.72
CA PRO A 191 -3.24 -18.81 -16.53
C PRO A 191 -1.77 -19.17 -16.73
N GLY A 192 -0.90 -18.73 -15.84
CA GLY A 192 0.56 -18.90 -15.98
C GLY A 192 1.19 -19.73 -14.86
N ARG A 193 2.25 -19.20 -14.24
CA ARG A 193 3.19 -19.96 -13.40
C ARG A 193 2.73 -20.22 -11.97
N ALA A 194 1.69 -19.52 -11.50
CA ALA A 194 1.19 -19.68 -10.14
C ALA A 194 -0.06 -20.57 -10.05
N ARG A 195 -0.41 -21.31 -11.11
CA ARG A 195 -1.50 -22.29 -11.07
C ARG A 195 -1.26 -23.31 -9.95
N GLY A 196 -2.31 -23.57 -9.16
CA GLY A 196 -2.26 -24.48 -8.02
C GLY A 196 -1.49 -23.93 -6.81
N VAL A 197 -0.99 -22.69 -6.86
CA VAL A 197 -0.31 -22.06 -5.73
C VAL A 197 -1.35 -21.34 -4.87
N GLU A 198 -1.33 -21.61 -3.58
CA GLU A 198 -2.10 -20.87 -2.58
C GLU A 198 -1.20 -20.60 -1.37
N LEU A 199 -0.99 -19.32 -1.08
CA LEU A 199 -0.16 -18.86 0.01
C LEU A 199 -0.96 -18.87 1.32
N PRO A 200 -0.38 -19.34 2.44
CA PRO A 200 -1.06 -19.45 3.73
C PRO A 200 -1.14 -18.08 4.44
N VAL A 201 -1.76 -17.10 3.78
CA VAL A 201 -2.00 -15.77 4.35
C VAL A 201 -3.14 -15.87 5.37
N PRO A 202 -2.99 -15.34 6.61
CA PRO A 202 -4.05 -15.38 7.61
C PRO A 202 -5.30 -14.64 7.09
N PRO A 203 -6.50 -15.22 7.21
CA PRO A 203 -7.73 -14.61 6.71
C PRO A 203 -8.43 -13.77 7.79
N TYR A 204 -8.47 -12.44 7.63
CA TYR A 204 -9.19 -11.53 8.52
C TYR A 204 -10.41 -10.90 7.85
N ALA A 205 -11.52 -10.86 8.59
CA ALA A 205 -12.82 -10.37 8.12
C ALA A 205 -13.14 -8.98 8.71
N GLN A 206 -13.25 -7.96 7.86
CA GLN A 206 -13.47 -6.58 8.30
C GLN A 206 -14.83 -6.38 9.00
N ASN A 207 -15.86 -7.17 8.67
CA ASN A 207 -17.20 -7.00 9.25
C ASN A 207 -17.28 -7.45 10.72
N LEU A 208 -16.30 -8.21 11.21
CA LEU A 208 -16.21 -8.55 12.64
C LEU A 208 -15.94 -7.32 13.51
N HIS A 209 -15.38 -6.26 12.94
CA HIS A 209 -15.01 -5.03 13.65
C HIS A 209 -16.09 -3.94 13.56
N LYS A 210 -17.28 -4.23 13.02
CA LYS A 210 -18.33 -3.22 12.83
C LYS A 210 -18.71 -2.57 14.17
N GLY A 211 -18.59 -1.25 14.23
CA GLY A 211 -18.84 -0.43 15.41
C GLY A 211 -17.60 -0.23 16.31
N HIS A 212 -16.47 -0.88 16.02
CA HIS A 212 -15.22 -0.64 16.74
C HIS A 212 -14.63 0.71 16.33
N PHE A 213 -14.19 1.50 17.31
CA PHE A 213 -13.51 2.79 17.14
C PHE A 213 -14.13 3.68 16.04
N PRO A 214 -15.35 4.23 16.26
CA PRO A 214 -16.01 5.14 15.31
C PRO A 214 -15.15 6.32 14.85
N GLU A 215 -14.24 6.80 15.70
CA GLU A 215 -13.27 7.85 15.39
C GLU A 215 -12.24 7.46 14.30
N TYR A 216 -12.08 6.17 14.02
CA TYR A 216 -11.22 5.62 12.97
C TYR A 216 -12.03 4.97 11.84
N GLY A 217 -13.31 5.36 11.68
CA GLY A 217 -14.19 4.88 10.61
C GLY A 217 -15.11 3.71 11.01
N GLY A 218 -15.05 3.21 12.25
CA GLY A 218 -16.11 2.34 12.77
C GLY A 218 -16.11 0.89 12.27
N GLY A 219 -15.01 0.39 11.71
CA GLY A 219 -14.93 -0.98 11.20
C GLY A 219 -15.83 -1.29 10.02
N GLY A 220 -16.02 -2.59 9.74
CA GLY A 220 -16.85 -3.03 8.63
C GLY A 220 -16.32 -2.54 7.29
N GLU A 221 -17.21 -2.11 6.40
CA GLU A 221 -16.91 -1.71 5.02
C GLU A 221 -15.78 -0.66 4.88
N ASN A 222 -15.51 0.11 5.94
CA ASN A 222 -14.49 1.15 5.95
C ASN A 222 -13.05 0.66 6.21
N TRP A 223 -12.85 -0.61 6.59
CA TRP A 223 -11.54 -1.15 7.02
C TRP A 223 -10.96 -2.22 6.09
N CYS A 224 -11.41 -2.30 4.83
CA CYS A 224 -10.85 -3.28 3.87
C CYS A 224 -9.32 -3.16 3.71
N SER A 225 -8.80 -1.93 3.59
CA SER A 225 -7.37 -1.65 3.40
C SER A 225 -6.49 -2.06 4.59
N PRO A 226 -6.76 -1.61 5.83
CA PRO A 226 -5.97 -2.03 6.99
C PRO A 226 -6.10 -3.53 7.26
N THR A 227 -7.29 -4.11 7.05
CA THR A 227 -7.48 -5.57 7.20
C THR A 227 -6.61 -6.34 6.20
N ALA A 228 -6.63 -5.97 4.92
CA ALA A 228 -5.79 -6.60 3.89
C ALA A 228 -4.29 -6.40 4.14
N THR A 229 -3.91 -5.22 4.63
CA THR A 229 -2.52 -4.92 4.98
C THR A 229 -2.04 -5.76 6.16
N GLU A 230 -2.83 -5.86 7.23
CA GLU A 230 -2.47 -6.67 8.40
C GLU A 230 -2.35 -8.16 8.07
N MET A 231 -3.23 -8.69 7.20
CA MET A 231 -3.09 -10.07 6.69
C MET A 231 -1.70 -10.32 6.08
N VAL A 232 -1.17 -9.37 5.30
CA VAL A 232 0.15 -9.50 4.66
C VAL A 232 1.30 -9.22 5.63
N VAL A 233 1.14 -8.29 6.58
CA VAL A 233 2.12 -8.05 7.66
C VAL A 233 2.32 -9.34 8.48
N GLU A 234 1.22 -9.98 8.89
CA GLU A 234 1.26 -11.23 9.66
C GLU A 234 1.73 -12.43 8.86
N TYR A 235 1.44 -12.49 7.55
CA TYR A 235 2.03 -13.49 6.66
C TYR A 235 3.57 -13.49 6.71
N TRP A 236 4.19 -12.31 6.87
CA TRP A 236 5.64 -12.17 7.04
C TRP A 236 6.14 -12.37 8.49
N GLY A 237 5.28 -12.84 9.39
CA GLY A 237 5.62 -13.09 10.79
C GLY A 237 5.90 -11.80 11.58
N ARG A 238 5.27 -10.70 11.17
CA ARG A 238 5.29 -9.40 11.86
C ARG A 238 3.92 -9.12 12.44
N ARG A 239 3.86 -8.41 13.55
CA ARG A 239 2.60 -7.99 14.20
C ARG A 239 2.86 -6.96 15.29
N PRO A 240 1.86 -6.17 15.69
CA PRO A 240 1.89 -5.40 16.93
C PRO A 240 2.20 -6.27 18.16
N SER A 241 2.90 -5.70 19.13
CA SER A 241 3.11 -6.32 20.45
C SER A 241 1.86 -6.20 21.33
N GLU A 242 1.72 -7.06 22.35
CA GLU A 242 0.62 -6.95 23.33
C GLU A 242 0.59 -5.59 24.05
N GLU A 243 1.75 -4.97 24.25
CA GLU A 243 1.85 -3.62 24.81
C GLU A 243 1.22 -2.58 23.87
N GLN A 244 1.52 -2.67 22.56
CA GLN A 244 0.91 -1.81 21.55
C GLN A 244 -0.60 -2.04 21.39
N LEU A 245 -1.10 -3.24 21.70
CA LEU A 245 -2.51 -3.58 21.67
C LEU A 245 -3.25 -3.26 22.98
N SER A 246 -2.55 -2.81 24.02
CA SER A 246 -3.10 -2.69 25.38
C SER A 246 -4.25 -1.69 25.54
N TRP A 247 -4.38 -0.74 24.60
CA TRP A 247 -5.48 0.22 24.56
C TRP A 247 -6.76 -0.34 23.91
N ILE A 248 -6.68 -1.52 23.28
CA ILE A 248 -7.81 -2.19 22.61
C ILE A 248 -8.44 -3.18 23.59
N PRO A 249 -9.79 -3.19 23.76
CA PRO A 249 -10.48 -4.14 24.62
C PRO A 249 -10.05 -5.58 24.34
N ALA A 250 -9.74 -6.33 25.41
CA ALA A 250 -9.15 -7.66 25.30
C ALA A 250 -10.08 -8.73 24.69
N ASP A 251 -11.39 -8.46 24.68
CA ASP A 251 -12.44 -9.31 24.11
C ASP A 251 -12.70 -9.03 22.62
N TYR A 252 -12.10 -7.99 22.04
CA TYR A 252 -12.16 -7.74 20.60
C TYR A 252 -11.39 -8.84 19.85
N VAL A 253 -12.00 -9.38 18.80
CA VAL A 253 -11.34 -10.32 17.90
C VAL A 253 -10.33 -9.59 17.02
N ASP A 254 -9.28 -10.27 16.62
CA ASP A 254 -8.29 -9.78 15.64
C ASP A 254 -7.82 -8.34 15.92
N ARG A 255 -7.48 -8.03 17.19
CA ARG A 255 -7.09 -6.67 17.66
C ARG A 255 -5.98 -6.01 16.83
N THR A 256 -5.21 -6.79 16.08
CA THR A 256 -4.20 -6.27 15.14
C THR A 256 -4.83 -5.51 13.97
N VAL A 257 -6.04 -5.86 13.54
CA VAL A 257 -6.83 -5.11 12.53
C VAL A 257 -7.26 -3.75 13.08
N ASP A 258 -7.79 -3.68 14.31
CA ASP A 258 -8.12 -2.41 14.97
C ASP A 258 -6.86 -1.52 15.13
N TYR A 259 -5.72 -2.12 15.45
CA TYR A 259 -4.44 -1.41 15.50
C TYR A 259 -4.05 -0.86 14.13
N ALA A 260 -4.09 -1.69 13.08
CA ALA A 260 -3.80 -1.27 11.71
C ALA A 260 -4.75 -0.15 11.24
N ALA A 261 -6.04 -0.22 11.58
CA ALA A 261 -7.02 0.81 11.23
C ALA A 261 -6.64 2.16 11.83
N ARG A 262 -6.33 2.22 13.14
CA ARG A 262 -5.81 3.45 13.76
C ARG A 262 -4.53 3.91 13.06
N GLN A 263 -3.57 3.00 12.83
CA GLN A 263 -2.26 3.33 12.27
C GLN A 263 -2.25 3.75 10.79
N THR A 264 -3.35 3.54 10.08
CA THR A 264 -3.49 3.92 8.67
C THR A 264 -4.56 4.98 8.43
N TYR A 265 -5.26 5.42 9.48
CA TYR A 265 -6.29 6.45 9.37
C TYR A 265 -5.71 7.79 8.92
N ASP A 266 -6.23 8.32 7.82
CA ASP A 266 -5.93 9.64 7.29
C ASP A 266 -7.00 10.63 7.77
N TYR A 267 -6.58 11.62 8.56
CA TYR A 267 -7.49 12.54 9.23
C TYR A 267 -8.14 13.59 8.32
N SER A 268 -7.59 13.89 7.14
CA SER A 268 -8.27 14.79 6.17
C SER A 268 -9.20 14.00 5.25
N TYR A 269 -8.80 12.78 4.89
CA TYR A 269 -9.64 11.86 4.11
C TYR A 269 -10.77 11.23 4.92
N GLU A 270 -10.65 11.22 6.24
CA GLU A 270 -11.57 10.57 7.19
C GLU A 270 -11.74 9.06 6.92
N GLY A 271 -10.62 8.39 6.58
CA GLY A 271 -10.65 6.98 6.23
C GLY A 271 -9.29 6.29 6.22
N THR A 272 -9.32 4.97 6.08
CA THR A 272 -8.11 4.12 6.07
C THR A 272 -7.66 3.75 4.66
N GLY A 273 -8.33 4.32 3.64
CA GLY A 273 -8.14 4.01 2.22
C GLY A 273 -6.96 4.71 1.55
N ASN A 274 -6.17 5.52 2.27
CA ASN A 274 -4.94 6.13 1.73
C ASN A 274 -3.88 5.03 1.51
N TRP A 275 -3.54 4.73 0.26
CA TRP A 275 -2.76 3.53 -0.05
C TRP A 275 -1.32 3.61 0.48
N PRO A 276 -0.57 4.72 0.28
CA PRO A 276 0.76 4.87 0.86
C PRO A 276 0.80 4.72 2.38
N PHE A 277 -0.22 5.18 3.10
CA PHE A 277 -0.30 5.07 4.57
C PHE A 277 -0.30 3.60 5.02
N ASN A 278 -0.99 2.72 4.29
CA ASN A 278 -0.99 1.29 4.56
C ASN A 278 0.40 0.66 4.32
N THR A 279 1.09 1.03 3.24
CA THR A 279 2.45 0.53 3.00
C THR A 279 3.49 1.11 3.96
N ALA A 280 3.29 2.34 4.44
CA ALA A 280 4.13 2.97 5.45
C ALA A 280 3.94 2.30 6.82
N TYR A 281 2.70 1.96 7.19
CA TYR A 281 2.39 1.16 8.38
C TYR A 281 3.14 -0.18 8.36
N ALA A 282 3.10 -0.92 7.26
CA ALA A 282 3.85 -2.18 7.15
C ALA A 282 5.36 -1.98 7.38
N ALA A 283 5.92 -0.83 6.99
CA ALA A 283 7.33 -0.51 7.16
C ALA A 283 7.76 -0.32 8.62
N GLU A 284 6.82 -0.06 9.54
CA GLU A 284 7.08 0.04 10.98
C GLU A 284 7.55 -1.30 11.56
N PHE A 285 7.10 -2.40 10.96
CA PHE A 285 7.52 -3.74 11.33
C PHE A 285 8.78 -4.21 10.60
N GLY A 286 9.53 -3.28 10.01
CA GLY A 286 10.76 -3.53 9.28
C GLY A 286 10.55 -4.08 7.87
N LEU A 287 9.32 -4.19 7.38
CA LEU A 287 9.02 -4.60 6.02
C LEU A 287 9.33 -3.47 5.02
N ARG A 288 9.38 -3.80 3.74
CA ARG A 288 9.42 -2.87 2.61
C ARG A 288 8.07 -2.87 1.90
N GLY A 289 7.33 -1.77 2.03
CA GLY A 289 6.05 -1.54 1.38
C GLY A 289 6.14 -0.47 0.29
N HIS A 290 5.44 -0.68 -0.83
CA HIS A 290 5.19 0.38 -1.81
C HIS A 290 3.95 0.11 -2.67
N ILE A 291 3.43 1.18 -3.25
CA ILE A 291 2.33 1.17 -4.22
C ILE A 291 2.91 1.09 -5.63
N THR A 292 2.33 0.24 -6.46
CA THR A 292 2.62 0.17 -7.89
C THR A 292 1.35 -0.11 -8.70
N ARG A 293 1.50 -0.20 -10.03
CA ARG A 293 0.51 -0.82 -10.91
C ARG A 293 1.13 -2.06 -11.55
N LEU A 294 0.34 -3.09 -11.75
CA LEU A 294 0.73 -4.28 -12.52
C LEU A 294 -0.05 -4.30 -13.85
N HIS A 295 0.55 -4.87 -14.88
CA HIS A 295 0.00 -4.86 -16.24
C HIS A 295 -1.06 -5.94 -16.49
N SER A 296 -1.05 -7.02 -15.70
CA SER A 296 -1.99 -8.14 -15.84
C SER A 296 -1.85 -9.12 -14.68
N LEU A 297 -2.75 -10.11 -14.61
CA LEU A 297 -2.61 -11.23 -13.70
C LEU A 297 -1.35 -12.05 -14.00
N ALA A 298 -0.84 -12.07 -15.24
CA ALA A 298 0.41 -12.77 -15.55
C ALA A 298 1.62 -12.18 -14.80
N GLU A 299 1.63 -10.86 -14.58
CA GLU A 299 2.65 -10.20 -13.76
C GLU A 299 2.43 -10.50 -12.26
N LEU A 300 1.17 -10.42 -11.80
CA LEU A 300 0.78 -10.72 -10.42
C LEU A 300 1.14 -12.16 -10.02
N GLU A 301 0.89 -13.13 -10.89
CA GLU A 301 1.31 -14.52 -10.72
C GLU A 301 2.82 -14.64 -10.51
N GLY A 302 3.61 -13.68 -10.98
CA GLY A 302 5.02 -13.60 -10.68
C GLY A 302 5.39 -13.31 -9.25
N TYR A 303 4.57 -12.57 -8.54
CA TYR A 303 4.73 -12.34 -7.11
C TYR A 303 4.26 -13.58 -6.34
N ILE A 304 3.09 -14.13 -6.69
CA ILE A 304 2.54 -15.32 -6.04
C ILE A 304 3.47 -16.54 -6.19
N ALA A 305 4.01 -16.79 -7.38
CA ALA A 305 4.97 -17.88 -7.60
C ALA A 305 6.30 -17.70 -6.82
N ARG A 306 6.58 -16.50 -6.31
CA ARG A 306 7.73 -16.20 -5.44
C ARG A 306 7.34 -16.15 -3.96
N GLY A 307 6.12 -16.52 -3.61
CA GLY A 307 5.62 -16.49 -2.24
C GLY A 307 5.28 -15.09 -1.73
N ILE A 308 4.98 -14.14 -2.61
CA ILE A 308 4.63 -12.76 -2.26
C ILE A 308 3.13 -12.56 -2.54
N PRO A 309 2.28 -12.46 -1.50
CA PRO A 309 0.89 -12.06 -1.66
C PRO A 309 0.80 -10.65 -2.23
N VAL A 310 -0.25 -10.37 -2.99
CA VAL A 310 -0.43 -9.05 -3.62
C VAL A 310 -1.76 -8.47 -3.19
N ILE A 311 -1.72 -7.30 -2.56
CA ILE A 311 -2.92 -6.53 -2.22
C ILE A 311 -3.39 -5.78 -3.47
N THR A 312 -4.67 -5.84 -3.80
CA THR A 312 -5.24 -5.23 -5.01
C THR A 312 -6.38 -4.28 -4.67
N SER A 313 -6.46 -3.15 -5.36
CA SER A 313 -7.61 -2.24 -5.31
C SER A 313 -8.57 -2.55 -6.45
N LEU A 314 -9.87 -2.60 -6.16
CA LEU A 314 -10.92 -3.01 -7.09
C LEU A 314 -12.14 -2.11 -6.95
N SER A 315 -12.96 -2.02 -8.00
CA SER A 315 -14.32 -1.50 -7.89
C SER A 315 -15.24 -2.19 -8.89
N PHE A 316 -16.43 -2.56 -8.43
CA PHE A 316 -17.35 -3.41 -9.19
C PHE A 316 -18.79 -3.30 -8.70
N ARG A 317 -19.73 -3.57 -9.60
CA ARG A 317 -21.12 -3.83 -9.26
C ARG A 317 -21.27 -5.27 -8.81
N ALA A 318 -22.35 -5.54 -8.06
CA ALA A 318 -22.62 -6.87 -7.53
C ALA A 318 -22.79 -7.97 -8.59
N ASP A 319 -23.08 -7.60 -9.84
CA ASP A 319 -23.25 -8.51 -10.97
C ASP A 319 -22.00 -8.68 -11.85
N GLU A 320 -20.89 -8.01 -11.53
CA GLU A 320 -19.65 -8.08 -12.31
C GLU A 320 -18.64 -9.10 -11.79
N LEU A 321 -18.72 -9.45 -10.51
CA LEU A 321 -17.78 -10.36 -9.84
C LEU A 321 -18.55 -11.47 -9.11
N ASP A 322 -18.65 -12.64 -9.74
CA ASP A 322 -19.36 -13.78 -9.16
C ASP A 322 -18.72 -14.18 -7.82
N ASN A 323 -19.51 -14.73 -6.91
CA ASN A 323 -19.11 -15.11 -5.55
C ASN A 323 -18.82 -13.96 -4.57
N ALA A 324 -18.71 -12.70 -5.04
CA ALA A 324 -18.50 -11.58 -4.12
C ALA A 324 -19.73 -11.36 -3.23
N GLY A 325 -20.93 -11.34 -3.83
CA GLY A 325 -22.19 -11.16 -3.10
C GLY A 325 -22.48 -9.71 -2.68
N TYR A 326 -21.66 -8.75 -3.12
CA TYR A 326 -21.83 -7.31 -2.89
C TYR A 326 -21.26 -6.51 -4.07
N GLY A 327 -21.53 -5.21 -4.11
CA GLY A 327 -20.88 -4.26 -5.01
C GLY A 327 -20.22 -3.12 -4.23
N THR A 328 -19.24 -2.46 -4.83
CA THR A 328 -18.42 -1.45 -4.16
C THR A 328 -17.88 -0.38 -5.13
N SER A 329 -17.76 0.86 -4.66
CA SER A 329 -17.04 1.93 -5.36
C SER A 329 -15.52 1.85 -5.21
N GLY A 330 -15.04 1.11 -4.21
CA GLY A 330 -13.62 0.90 -3.92
C GLY A 330 -13.47 -0.17 -2.84
N HIS A 331 -12.64 -1.17 -3.08
CA HIS A 331 -12.40 -2.25 -2.14
C HIS A 331 -10.98 -2.79 -2.27
N ILE A 332 -10.39 -3.18 -1.14
CA ILE A 332 -9.04 -3.72 -1.05
C ILE A 332 -9.10 -5.16 -0.57
N MET A 333 -8.43 -6.07 -1.27
CA MET A 333 -8.32 -7.49 -0.88
C MET A 333 -6.94 -8.04 -1.25
N VAL A 334 -6.61 -9.22 -0.72
CA VAL A 334 -5.32 -9.87 -0.96
C VAL A 334 -5.50 -11.01 -1.96
N VAL A 335 -4.78 -10.98 -3.09
CA VAL A 335 -4.60 -12.16 -3.92
C VAL A 335 -3.56 -13.05 -3.25
N ILE A 336 -3.96 -14.27 -2.92
CA ILE A 336 -3.14 -15.24 -2.20
C ILE A 336 -2.74 -16.43 -3.08
N GLY A 337 -3.34 -16.57 -4.26
CA GLY A 337 -3.12 -17.76 -5.07
C GLY A 337 -3.93 -17.82 -6.35
N PHE A 338 -3.78 -18.93 -7.06
CA PHE A 338 -4.58 -19.29 -8.22
C PHE A 338 -4.92 -20.77 -8.17
N THR A 339 -6.15 -21.11 -8.58
CA THR A 339 -6.54 -22.52 -8.74
C THR A 339 -5.75 -23.19 -9.86
N GLU A 340 -5.87 -24.51 -9.99
CA GLU A 340 -5.29 -25.26 -11.13
C GLU A 340 -5.78 -24.74 -12.49
N ASN A 341 -7.01 -24.24 -12.57
CA ASN A 341 -7.58 -23.66 -13.78
C ASN A 341 -7.20 -22.19 -13.99
N GLY A 342 -6.53 -21.57 -13.01
CA GLY A 342 -6.07 -20.18 -13.07
C GLY A 342 -7.07 -19.12 -12.61
N ASP A 343 -8.17 -19.53 -11.97
CA ASP A 343 -9.06 -18.64 -11.23
C ASP A 343 -8.36 -18.08 -9.99
N VAL A 344 -8.70 -16.84 -9.63
CA VAL A 344 -7.98 -16.07 -8.61
C VAL A 344 -8.45 -16.48 -7.22
N ILE A 345 -7.54 -16.87 -6.35
CA ILE A 345 -7.80 -17.16 -4.95
C ILE A 345 -7.43 -15.92 -4.14
N THR A 346 -8.39 -15.39 -3.40
CA THR A 346 -8.24 -14.17 -2.61
C THR A 346 -8.58 -14.41 -1.15
N ASN A 347 -7.96 -13.64 -0.26
CA ASN A 347 -8.56 -13.30 1.02
C ASN A 347 -9.30 -11.97 0.83
N ASP A 348 -10.62 -12.05 0.67
CA ASP A 348 -11.54 -10.91 0.58
C ASP A 348 -12.03 -10.53 1.99
N PRO A 349 -11.60 -9.38 2.54
CA PRO A 349 -11.94 -9.01 3.89
C PRO A 349 -13.43 -8.70 4.08
N ALA A 350 -14.22 -8.48 3.02
CA ALA A 350 -15.67 -8.19 3.08
C ALA A 350 -16.52 -9.43 3.43
N ALA A 351 -16.10 -10.17 4.46
CA ALA A 351 -16.75 -11.35 4.98
C ALA A 351 -17.26 -11.13 6.42
N ASN A 352 -18.22 -11.95 6.84
CA ASN A 352 -18.79 -11.91 8.20
C ASN A 352 -18.14 -12.89 9.18
N SER A 353 -17.06 -13.58 8.77
CA SER A 353 -16.22 -14.41 9.63
C SER A 353 -14.90 -14.72 8.92
N ASN A 354 -13.83 -14.94 9.68
CA ASN A 354 -12.51 -15.30 9.13
C ASN A 354 -12.55 -16.57 8.26
N ALA A 355 -13.45 -17.51 8.58
CA ALA A 355 -13.62 -18.74 7.80
C ALA A 355 -14.15 -18.51 6.38
N ASN A 356 -14.82 -17.37 6.12
CA ASN A 356 -15.46 -17.06 4.84
C ASN A 356 -14.69 -16.00 4.02
N VAL A 357 -13.50 -15.59 4.47
CA VAL A 357 -12.66 -14.59 3.78
C VAL A 357 -12.06 -15.15 2.50
N ARG A 358 -11.68 -16.44 2.51
CA ARG A 358 -11.09 -17.09 1.33
C ARG A 358 -12.14 -17.24 0.22
N THR A 359 -11.99 -16.49 -0.86
CA THR A 359 -12.92 -16.47 -1.99
C THR A 359 -12.21 -16.74 -3.32
N VAL A 360 -12.84 -17.52 -4.19
CA VAL A 360 -12.34 -17.81 -5.54
C VAL A 360 -13.16 -17.04 -6.57
N TYR A 361 -12.47 -16.23 -7.37
CA TYR A 361 -13.05 -15.40 -8.41
C TYR A 361 -12.66 -15.90 -9.80
N LYS A 362 -13.61 -15.85 -10.73
CA LYS A 362 -13.33 -16.16 -12.14
C LYS A 362 -12.27 -15.20 -12.66
N ARG A 363 -11.22 -15.75 -13.29
CA ARG A 363 -10.07 -14.97 -13.77
C ARG A 363 -10.45 -13.74 -14.57
N ALA A 364 -11.31 -13.92 -15.58
CA ALA A 364 -11.72 -12.84 -16.48
C ALA A 364 -12.44 -11.71 -15.73
N GLN A 365 -13.37 -12.05 -14.83
CA GLN A 365 -14.12 -11.07 -14.04
C GLN A 365 -13.17 -10.27 -13.15
N PHE A 366 -12.32 -10.97 -12.39
CA PHE A 366 -11.35 -10.33 -11.49
C PHE A 366 -10.38 -9.43 -12.25
N GLU A 367 -9.79 -9.91 -13.35
CA GLU A 367 -8.83 -9.13 -14.14
C GLU A 367 -9.48 -7.89 -14.73
N THR A 368 -10.72 -7.97 -15.21
CA THR A 368 -11.47 -6.79 -15.69
C THR A 368 -11.69 -5.77 -14.58
N VAL A 369 -12.25 -6.17 -13.43
CA VAL A 369 -12.59 -5.22 -12.37
C VAL A 369 -11.35 -4.61 -11.69
N TRP A 370 -10.21 -5.30 -11.75
CA TRP A 370 -8.91 -4.82 -11.27
C TRP A 370 -8.20 -3.91 -12.28
N GLN A 371 -8.12 -4.32 -13.55
CA GLN A 371 -7.28 -3.63 -14.53
C GLN A 371 -7.96 -2.45 -15.23
N ARG A 372 -9.31 -2.36 -15.22
CA ARG A 372 -10.02 -1.27 -15.88
C ARG A 372 -9.80 0.07 -15.17
N THR A 373 -9.74 1.15 -15.94
CA THR A 373 -9.60 2.54 -15.41
C THR A 373 -10.93 3.28 -15.41
N LYS A 374 -11.93 2.77 -16.14
CA LYS A 374 -13.31 3.28 -16.16
C LYS A 374 -14.29 2.13 -15.99
N ARG A 375 -15.45 2.41 -15.42
CA ARG A 375 -16.56 1.47 -15.28
C ARG A 375 -17.90 2.19 -15.38
N TYR A 376 -18.94 1.44 -15.72
CA TYR A 376 -20.31 1.91 -15.58
C TYR A 376 -20.82 1.61 -14.16
N THR A 377 -21.49 2.56 -13.55
CA THR A 377 -22.24 2.35 -12.29
C THR A 377 -23.59 1.68 -12.58
N ALA A 378 -24.40 1.44 -11.55
CA ALA A 378 -25.73 0.86 -11.73
C ALA A 378 -26.70 1.78 -12.51
N ASP A 379 -26.52 3.10 -12.44
CA ASP A 379 -27.34 4.08 -13.16
C ASP A 379 -26.83 4.40 -14.58
N GLY A 380 -25.73 3.77 -15.00
CA GLY A 380 -25.13 3.96 -16.32
C GLY A 380 -24.13 5.12 -16.42
N SER A 381 -23.88 5.86 -15.33
CA SER A 381 -22.81 6.87 -15.29
C SER A 381 -21.41 6.23 -15.30
N VAL A 382 -20.42 7.00 -15.76
CA VAL A 382 -19.01 6.55 -15.79
C VAL A 382 -18.32 6.92 -14.48
N ALA A 383 -17.73 5.91 -13.83
CA ALA A 383 -16.89 6.06 -12.65
C ALA A 383 -15.46 5.55 -12.91
N SER A 384 -14.53 5.89 -12.02
CA SER A 384 -13.15 5.41 -12.09
C SER A 384 -13.03 3.95 -11.63
N GLY A 385 -12.17 3.20 -12.30
CA GLY A 385 -11.63 1.92 -11.83
C GLY A 385 -10.22 2.10 -11.27
N SER A 386 -9.68 1.06 -10.63
CA SER A 386 -8.37 1.15 -9.98
C SER A 386 -7.21 1.13 -10.97
N GLY A 387 -7.37 0.53 -12.16
CA GLY A 387 -6.35 0.50 -13.20
C GLY A 387 -5.12 -0.35 -12.87
N GLY A 388 -5.27 -1.37 -12.04
CA GLY A 388 -4.19 -2.30 -11.70
C GLY A 388 -3.34 -1.93 -10.50
N ILE A 389 -3.84 -1.03 -9.64
CA ILE A 389 -3.16 -0.67 -8.38
C ILE A 389 -2.93 -1.92 -7.54
N ALA A 390 -1.70 -2.05 -7.04
CA ALA A 390 -1.25 -3.15 -6.22
C ALA A 390 -0.31 -2.66 -5.11
N TYR A 391 -0.39 -3.27 -3.93
CA TYR A 391 0.56 -3.04 -2.85
C TYR A 391 1.50 -4.22 -2.79
N LEU A 392 2.79 -3.92 -2.76
CA LEU A 392 3.84 -4.91 -2.62
C LEU A 392 4.52 -4.69 -1.28
N ILE A 393 4.36 -5.67 -0.39
CA ILE A 393 4.97 -5.70 0.94
C ILE A 393 5.85 -6.95 1.03
N THR A 394 7.15 -6.74 1.28
CA THR A 394 8.15 -7.82 1.40
C THR A 394 9.06 -7.59 2.61
N PRO A 395 9.77 -8.61 3.10
CA PRO A 395 10.78 -8.45 4.15
C PRO A 395 11.93 -7.49 3.81
#